data_AF-A0A9E2DN38-F1
#
_entry.id   AF-A0A9E2DN38-F1
#
_cell.length_a   1.000
_cell.length_b   1.000
_cell.length_c   1.000
_cell.angle_alpha   90.00
_cell.angle_beta   90.00
_cell.angle_gamma   90.00
#
_symmetry.space_group_name_H-M   'P 1'
#
loop_
_entity.id
_entity.type
_entity.pdbx_description
1 polymer ?
#
loop_
_entity_poly.entity_id
_entity_poly.type
_entity_poly.pdbx_seq_one_letter_code
_entity_poly.pdbx_strand_id
1 'polypeptide(L)'
;MKKNNNFYEELLERVISDFYSIKYDPDEKGLIEWYIPSEKEKRDYLKNTGKELKVREKSRFKVKKVFNKENKPPKKLPNIKNIGTAASWTNIYLTEIEDNFFYVVDDVKFGMAGGISRTKYKIEEIKCTNCGNIDGTIIKKIDDDQISIR
;
A
#
# COMPACT_ATOMS: atom_id res chain seq x y z
N MET A 1 -18.30 10.61 -4.33
CA MET A 1 -17.52 11.79 -4.77
C MET A 1 -16.16 11.32 -5.24
N LYS A 2 -15.74 11.66 -6.47
CA LYS A 2 -14.36 11.38 -6.93
C LYS A 2 -13.40 12.32 -6.20
N LYS A 3 -12.50 11.79 -5.37
CA LYS A 3 -11.49 12.60 -4.69
C LYS A 3 -10.39 12.96 -5.69
N ASN A 4 -9.95 14.22 -5.68
CA ASN A 4 -8.94 14.72 -6.61
C ASN A 4 -7.57 14.08 -6.33
N ASN A 5 -6.71 14.12 -7.35
CA ASN A 5 -5.37 13.56 -7.33
C ASN A 5 -4.50 13.97 -6.12
N ASN A 6 -4.60 15.22 -5.67
CA ASN A 6 -3.83 15.73 -4.53
C ASN A 6 -4.29 15.14 -3.20
N PHE A 7 -5.56 14.77 -3.07
CA PHE A 7 -6.10 14.27 -1.81
C PHE A 7 -5.41 12.97 -1.37
N TYR A 8 -5.20 12.04 -2.29
CA TYR A 8 -4.58 10.75 -1.96
C TYR A 8 -3.09 10.88 -1.69
N GLU A 9 -2.41 11.79 -2.38
CA GLU A 9 -1.02 12.12 -2.10
C GLU A 9 -0.87 12.74 -0.70
N GLU A 10 -1.66 13.76 -0.39
CA GLU A 10 -1.69 14.39 0.94
C GLU A 10 -2.05 13.39 2.05
N LEU A 11 -2.99 12.49 1.79
CA LEU A 11 -3.35 11.43 2.73
C LEU A 11 -2.16 10.48 2.99
N LEU A 12 -1.44 10.07 1.94
CA LEU A 12 -0.29 9.19 2.08
C LEU A 12 0.84 9.87 2.86
N GLU A 13 1.15 11.13 2.53
CA GLU A 13 2.15 11.92 3.24
C GLU A 13 1.80 12.08 4.72
N ARG A 14 0.52 12.31 5.02
CA ARG A 14 0.04 12.39 6.41
C ARG A 14 0.22 11.05 7.13
N VAL A 15 -0.09 9.93 6.50
CA VAL A 15 0.14 8.61 7.09
C VAL A 15 1.64 8.36 7.35
N ILE A 16 2.51 8.71 6.40
CA ILE A 16 3.96 8.60 6.57
C ILE A 16 4.41 9.44 7.78
N SER A 17 3.96 10.70 7.86
CA SER A 17 4.30 11.60 8.96
C SER A 17 3.80 11.09 10.32
N ASP A 18 2.60 10.53 10.38
CA ASP A 18 1.94 10.15 11.64
C ASP A 18 2.41 8.77 12.16
N PHE A 19 2.77 7.84 11.26
CA PHE A 19 2.97 6.42 11.62
C PHE A 19 4.34 5.83 11.25
N TYR A 20 5.16 6.53 10.45
CA TYR A 20 6.48 6.05 10.03
C TYR A 20 7.59 6.86 10.71
N SER A 21 8.80 6.31 10.72
CA SER A 21 9.98 7.01 11.25
C SER A 21 10.23 8.29 10.45
N ILE A 22 10.71 9.33 11.12
CA ILE A 22 11.14 10.60 10.47
C ILE A 22 12.17 10.36 9.36
N LYS A 23 12.91 9.25 9.42
CA LYS A 23 13.92 8.86 8.41
C LYS A 23 13.36 8.00 7.28
N TYR A 24 12.06 7.72 7.24
CA TYR A 24 11.44 6.88 6.22
C TYR A 24 11.36 7.65 4.89
N ASP A 25 12.18 7.25 3.91
CA ASP A 25 12.23 7.82 2.55
C ASP A 25 11.96 6.72 1.52
N PRO A 26 10.68 6.46 1.19
CA PRO A 26 10.32 5.47 0.19
C PRO A 26 10.77 5.93 -1.21
N ASP A 27 11.19 4.98 -2.03
CA ASP A 27 11.61 5.19 -3.40
C ASP A 27 10.40 5.56 -4.28
N GLU A 28 9.27 4.88 -4.10
CA GLU A 28 8.01 5.15 -4.81
C GLU A 28 6.84 5.34 -3.83
N LYS A 29 5.98 6.31 -4.13
CA LYS A 29 4.70 6.59 -3.45
C LYS A 29 3.56 6.53 -4.45
N GLY A 30 2.45 5.89 -4.12
CA GLY A 30 1.35 5.82 -5.09
C GLY A 30 0.00 5.31 -4.62
N LEU A 31 -0.92 5.24 -5.58
CA LEU A 31 -2.25 4.67 -5.47
C LEU A 31 -2.27 3.31 -6.16
N ILE A 32 -2.81 2.31 -5.48
CA ILE A 32 -2.98 0.96 -6.01
C ILE A 32 -4.46 0.56 -6.09
N GLU A 33 -4.72 -0.40 -6.96
CA GLU A 33 -5.98 -1.14 -7.01
C GLU A 33 -5.70 -2.62 -6.74
N TRP A 34 -6.56 -3.26 -5.94
CA TRP A 34 -6.45 -4.69 -5.68
C TRP A 34 -6.79 -5.48 -6.94
N TYR A 35 -6.05 -6.57 -7.18
CA TYR A 35 -6.40 -7.51 -8.23
C TYR A 35 -7.71 -8.22 -7.86
N ILE A 36 -8.68 -8.19 -8.78
CA ILE A 36 -9.94 -8.91 -8.64
C ILE A 36 -9.88 -10.13 -9.57
N PRO A 37 -9.84 -11.36 -9.04
CA PRO A 37 -9.84 -12.56 -9.86
C PRO A 37 -11.12 -12.67 -10.69
N SER A 38 -10.96 -13.00 -11.97
CA SER A 38 -12.06 -13.28 -12.88
C SER A 38 -12.78 -14.59 -12.53
N GLU A 39 -14.02 -14.74 -13.02
CA GLU A 39 -14.78 -15.99 -12.86
C GLU A 39 -14.07 -17.20 -13.49
N LYS A 40 -13.30 -16.99 -14.56
CA LYS A 40 -12.49 -18.04 -15.15
C LYS A 40 -11.40 -18.50 -14.19
N GLU A 41 -10.65 -17.58 -13.58
CA GLU A 41 -9.59 -17.91 -12.62
C GLU A 41 -10.13 -18.58 -11.36
N LYS A 42 -11.29 -18.15 -10.86
CA LYS A 42 -11.96 -18.82 -9.74
C LYS A 42 -12.31 -20.27 -10.09
N ARG A 43 -12.86 -20.51 -11.28
CA ARG A 43 -13.19 -21.87 -11.76
C ARG A 43 -11.95 -22.73 -11.96
N ASP A 44 -10.91 -22.20 -12.59
CA ASP A 44 -9.67 -22.92 -12.85
C ASP A 44 -8.96 -23.29 -11.52
N TYR A 45 -8.94 -22.37 -10.55
CA TYR A 45 -8.40 -22.63 -9.22
C TYR A 45 -9.18 -23.72 -8.47
N LEU A 46 -10.51 -23.65 -8.51
CA LEU A 46 -11.38 -24.66 -7.91
C LEU A 46 -11.16 -26.04 -8.55
N LYS A 47 -11.07 -26.09 -9.89
CA LYS A 47 -10.81 -27.34 -10.63
C LYS A 47 -9.46 -27.96 -10.26
N ASN A 48 -8.43 -27.14 -10.10
CA ASN A 48 -7.07 -27.61 -9.86
C ASN A 48 -6.79 -27.97 -8.39
N THR A 49 -7.40 -27.24 -7.45
CA THR A 49 -7.07 -27.36 -6.01
C THR A 49 -8.20 -27.97 -5.17
N GLY A 50 -9.42 -28.06 -5.72
CA GLY A 50 -10.62 -28.47 -4.99
C GLY A 50 -11.13 -27.44 -3.97
N LYS A 51 -10.54 -26.24 -3.93
CA LYS A 51 -10.90 -25.17 -2.98
C LYS A 51 -11.39 -23.94 -3.72
N GLU A 52 -12.34 -23.21 -3.12
CA GLU A 52 -12.71 -21.90 -3.64
C GLU A 52 -11.55 -20.92 -3.50
N LEU A 53 -11.30 -20.14 -4.56
CA LEU A 53 -10.33 -19.06 -4.53
C LEU A 53 -10.85 -17.97 -3.60
N LYS A 54 -10.39 -17.98 -2.35
CA LYS A 54 -10.71 -16.94 -1.39
C LYS A 54 -10.07 -15.64 -1.86
N VAL A 55 -10.87 -14.59 -2.02
CA VAL A 55 -10.43 -13.20 -2.27
C VAL A 55 -9.52 -12.66 -1.15
N ARG A 56 -9.23 -13.46 -0.11
CA ARG A 56 -8.29 -13.15 0.97
C ARG A 56 -6.87 -12.88 0.48
N GLU A 57 -6.51 -13.27 -0.74
CA GLU A 57 -5.21 -12.96 -1.37
C GLU A 57 -5.26 -11.64 -2.16
N LYS A 58 -5.72 -10.56 -1.49
CA LYS A 58 -5.41 -9.17 -1.87
C LYS A 58 -3.91 -8.88 -1.74
N SER A 59 -3.04 -9.79 -2.14
CA SER A 59 -1.59 -9.64 -2.13
C SER A 59 -1.13 -9.08 -3.48
N ARG A 60 -1.91 -9.36 -4.53
CA ARG A 60 -1.66 -8.82 -5.86
C ARG A 60 -2.40 -7.51 -6.02
N PHE A 61 -1.66 -6.48 -6.36
CA PHE A 61 -2.18 -5.16 -6.67
C PHE A 61 -1.54 -4.66 -7.96
N LYS A 62 -2.16 -3.64 -8.54
CA LYS A 62 -1.60 -2.88 -9.66
C LYS A 62 -1.44 -1.44 -9.22
N VAL A 63 -0.28 -0.86 -9.53
CA VAL A 63 -0.06 0.58 -9.35
C VAL A 63 -0.92 1.32 -10.36
N LYS A 64 -1.94 2.00 -9.86
CA LYS A 64 -2.86 2.82 -10.63
C LYS A 64 -2.25 4.18 -10.93
N LYS A 65 -1.48 4.73 -9.98
CA LYS A 65 -0.84 6.03 -10.10
C LYS A 65 0.37 6.14 -9.18
N VAL A 66 1.44 6.80 -9.66
CA VAL A 66 2.60 7.22 -8.85
C VAL A 66 2.47 8.71 -8.53
N PHE A 67 2.78 9.11 -7.30
CA PHE A 67 2.72 10.49 -6.81
C PHE A 67 4.06 11.20 -7.02
N ASN A 68 5.17 10.57 -6.60
CA ASN A 68 6.52 11.12 -6.73
C ASN A 68 7.15 10.69 -8.07
N LYS A 69 6.91 11.46 -9.13
CA LYS A 69 7.40 11.18 -10.49
C LYS A 69 8.90 11.43 -10.72
N GLU A 70 9.67 11.69 -9.67
CA GLU A 70 11.11 11.87 -9.80
C GLU A 70 11.76 10.51 -10.06
N ASN A 71 12.40 10.36 -11.21
CA ASN A 71 13.20 9.20 -11.58
C ASN A 71 14.43 9.10 -10.65
N LYS A 72 14.22 8.77 -9.37
CA LYS A 72 15.32 8.39 -8.48
C LYS A 72 15.91 7.11 -9.08
N PRO A 73 17.20 7.09 -9.47
CA PRO A 73 17.82 5.85 -9.92
C PRO A 73 17.67 4.80 -8.80
N PRO A 74 17.37 3.54 -9.12
CA PRO A 74 17.23 2.50 -8.10
C PRO A 74 18.50 2.47 -7.26
N LYS A 75 18.35 2.46 -5.92
CA LYS A 75 19.46 2.36 -4.97
C LYS A 75 20.20 1.04 -5.23
N LYS A 76 21.27 1.11 -6.03
CA LYS A 76 22.15 -0.04 -6.27
C LYS A 76 22.97 -0.27 -5.02
N LEU A 77 22.86 -1.46 -4.43
CA LEU A 77 23.83 -1.89 -3.43
C LEU A 77 25.23 -1.91 -4.06
N PRO A 78 26.28 -1.56 -3.29
CA PRO A 78 27.65 -1.70 -3.77
C PRO A 78 27.87 -3.13 -4.22
N ASN A 79 28.49 -3.28 -5.39
CA ASN A 79 28.69 -4.56 -6.07
C ASN A 79 29.51 -5.49 -5.17
N ILE A 80 28.85 -6.39 -4.43
CA ILE A 80 29.54 -7.42 -3.65
C ILE A 80 30.02 -8.44 -4.67
N LYS A 81 31.33 -8.44 -4.92
CA LYS A 81 32.00 -9.38 -5.82
C LYS A 81 31.43 -10.79 -5.58
N ASN A 82 30.76 -11.35 -6.59
CA ASN A 82 30.18 -12.71 -6.69
C ASN A 82 28.67 -12.89 -6.39
N ILE A 83 27.90 -11.83 -6.14
CA ILE A 83 26.43 -11.92 -6.11
C ILE A 83 25.91 -10.81 -7.03
N GLY A 84 25.23 -11.18 -8.13
CA GLY A 84 24.71 -10.21 -9.11
C GLY A 84 23.95 -9.05 -8.45
N THR A 85 23.89 -7.89 -9.10
CA THR A 85 23.31 -6.65 -8.54
C THR A 85 21.94 -6.91 -7.93
N ALA A 86 21.89 -7.08 -6.61
CA ALA A 86 20.66 -7.37 -5.91
C ALA A 86 19.92 -6.04 -5.74
N ALA A 87 18.81 -5.88 -6.46
CA ALA A 87 17.98 -4.69 -6.39
C ALA A 87 17.38 -4.55 -4.99
N SER A 88 17.39 -3.34 -4.46
CA SER A 88 16.70 -2.99 -3.22
C SER A 88 15.79 -1.81 -3.47
N TRP A 89 14.58 -1.88 -2.91
CA TRP A 89 13.58 -0.82 -2.98
C TRP A 89 12.71 -0.81 -1.73
N THR A 90 12.12 0.33 -1.46
CA THR A 90 11.09 0.52 -0.44
C THR A 90 10.01 1.38 -1.05
N ASN A 91 8.90 0.77 -1.45
CA ASN A 91 7.77 1.48 -2.03
C ASN A 91 6.62 1.48 -1.05
N ILE A 92 5.84 2.55 -1.05
CA ILE A 92 4.64 2.68 -0.21
C ILE A 92 3.46 3.12 -1.06
N TYR A 93 2.35 2.41 -0.89
CA TYR A 93 1.14 2.64 -1.66
C TYR A 93 -0.06 2.75 -0.75
N LEU A 94 -1.12 3.41 -1.20
CA LEU A 94 -2.43 3.30 -0.57
C LEU A 94 -3.51 2.87 -1.56
N THR A 95 -4.61 2.36 -1.04
CA THR A 95 -5.81 2.03 -1.82
C THR A 95 -6.78 3.19 -1.84
N GLU A 96 -7.75 3.15 -2.76
CA GLU A 96 -8.92 4.03 -2.64
C GLU A 96 -9.65 3.82 -1.30
N ILE A 97 -10.36 4.86 -0.87
CA ILE A 97 -11.13 4.81 0.38
C ILE A 97 -12.47 4.14 0.12
N GLU A 98 -12.76 3.11 0.90
CA GLU A 98 -14.01 2.36 0.93
C GLU A 98 -14.58 2.43 2.36
N ASP A 99 -15.77 3.01 2.53
CA ASP A 99 -16.43 3.15 3.84
C ASP A 99 -15.56 3.78 4.94
N ASN A 100 -14.80 4.82 4.59
CA ASN A 100 -13.82 5.50 5.44
C ASN A 100 -12.58 4.67 5.81
N PHE A 101 -12.42 3.48 5.24
CA PHE A 101 -11.22 2.66 5.38
C PHE A 101 -10.36 2.73 4.12
N PHE A 102 -9.07 2.53 4.31
CA PHE A 102 -8.12 2.31 3.24
C PHE A 102 -6.98 1.43 3.77
N TYR A 103 -6.22 0.86 2.85
CA TYR A 103 -5.02 0.11 3.20
C TYR A 103 -3.81 0.89 2.73
N VAL A 104 -2.74 0.81 3.51
CA VAL A 104 -1.40 1.17 3.09
C VAL A 104 -0.60 -0.11 2.91
N VAL A 105 0.18 -0.15 1.85
CA VAL A 105 0.99 -1.30 1.45
C VAL A 105 2.43 -0.86 1.38
N ASP A 106 3.29 -1.48 2.17
CA ASP A 106 4.73 -1.36 2.03
C ASP A 106 5.26 -2.55 1.22
N ASP A 107 5.87 -2.27 0.09
CA ASP A 107 6.56 -3.24 -0.76
C ASP A 107 8.06 -3.01 -0.65
N VAL A 108 8.72 -3.89 0.09
CA VAL A 108 10.14 -3.79 0.40
C VAL A 108 10.91 -4.95 -0.19
N LYS A 109 12.06 -4.63 -0.78
CA LYS A 109 13.07 -5.61 -1.15
C LYS A 109 14.43 -5.14 -0.68
N PHE A 110 15.14 -6.05 -0.05
CA PHE A 110 16.53 -5.89 0.36
C PHE A 110 17.35 -7.08 -0.15
N GLY A 111 18.00 -6.86 -1.29
CA GLY A 111 18.77 -7.89 -1.98
C GLY A 111 17.90 -9.07 -2.45
N MET A 112 18.11 -10.25 -1.86
CA MET A 112 17.32 -11.46 -2.17
C MET A 112 16.08 -11.63 -1.28
N ALA A 113 15.94 -10.85 -0.22
CA ALA A 113 14.79 -10.89 0.66
C ALA A 113 13.81 -9.78 0.29
N GLY A 114 12.51 -10.05 0.37
CA GLY A 114 11.47 -9.06 0.18
C GLY A 114 10.20 -9.44 0.91
N GLY A 115 9.25 -8.51 0.93
CA GLY A 115 7.97 -8.72 1.57
C GLY A 115 7.00 -7.59 1.27
N ILE A 116 5.72 -7.91 1.38
CA ILE A 116 4.64 -6.94 1.26
C ILE A 116 3.91 -6.91 2.59
N SER A 117 3.95 -5.79 3.31
CA SER A 117 3.09 -5.60 4.48
C SER A 117 1.89 -4.73 4.11
N ARG A 118 0.77 -5.01 4.77
CA ARG A 118 -0.46 -4.27 4.58
C ARG A 118 -0.99 -3.82 5.94
N THR A 119 -1.15 -2.52 6.10
CA THR A 119 -1.77 -1.96 7.28
C THR A 119 -3.11 -1.34 6.92
N LYS A 120 -4.15 -1.64 7.72
CA LYS A 120 -5.49 -1.06 7.56
C LYS A 120 -5.61 0.22 8.38
N TYR A 121 -6.11 1.27 7.75
CA TYR A 121 -6.37 2.57 8.37
C TYR A 121 -7.84 2.96 8.22
N LYS A 122 -8.31 3.82 9.12
CA LYS A 122 -9.64 4.45 9.08
C LYS A 122 -9.53 5.95 9.28
N ILE A 123 -10.33 6.67 8.50
CA ILE A 123 -10.51 8.12 8.63
C ILE A 123 -11.74 8.36 9.49
N GLU A 124 -11.60 9.15 10.54
CA GLU A 124 -12.70 9.59 11.39
C GLU A 124 -12.81 11.11 11.34
N GLU A 125 -14.02 11.61 11.09
CA GLU A 125 -14.30 13.05 11.12
C GLU A 125 -14.51 13.49 12.58
N ILE A 126 -13.79 14.52 13.00
CA ILE A 126 -14.06 15.20 14.26
C ILE A 126 -15.18 16.18 14.00
N LYS A 127 -16.29 16.02 14.72
CA LYS A 127 -17.39 16.98 14.68
C LYS A 127 -17.27 17.95 15.85
N CYS A 128 -17.38 19.24 15.57
CA CYS A 128 -17.51 20.26 16.58
C CYS A 128 -18.76 19.98 17.40
N THR A 129 -18.57 19.76 18.71
CA THR A 129 -19.68 19.49 19.63
C THR A 129 -20.64 20.67 19.75
N ASN A 130 -20.17 21.88 19.41
CA ASN A 130 -20.92 23.12 19.60
C ASN A 130 -21.69 23.59 18.35
N CYS A 131 -21.21 23.27 17.14
CA CYS A 131 -21.85 23.72 15.89
C CYS A 131 -22.15 22.61 14.88
N GLY A 132 -21.76 21.36 15.16
CA GLY A 132 -22.02 20.22 14.27
C GLY A 132 -21.19 20.18 12.99
N ASN A 133 -20.34 21.18 12.75
CA ASN A 133 -19.42 21.23 11.61
C ASN A 133 -18.25 20.25 11.79
N ILE A 134 -17.62 19.86 10.68
CA ILE A 134 -16.41 19.02 10.70
C ILE A 134 -15.22 19.91 11.05
N ASP A 135 -14.63 19.70 12.24
CA ASP A 135 -13.46 20.44 12.74
C ASP A 135 -12.14 19.83 12.24
N GLY A 136 -12.17 18.58 11.75
CA GLY A 136 -10.99 17.93 11.21
C GLY A 136 -11.19 16.46 10.91
N THR A 137 -10.10 15.79 10.51
CA THR A 137 -10.06 14.34 10.33
C THR A 137 -8.92 13.75 11.14
N ILE A 138 -9.15 12.59 11.76
CA ILE A 138 -8.13 11.77 12.43
C ILE A 138 -7.94 10.50 11.62
N ILE A 139 -6.69 10.06 11.50
CA ILE A 139 -6.36 8.76 10.92
C ILE A 139 -6.06 7.81 12.08
N LYS A 140 -6.70 6.64 12.09
CA LYS A 140 -6.44 5.56 13.05
C LYS A 140 -5.90 4.34 12.33
N LYS A 141 -4.78 3.79 12.83
CA LYS A 141 -4.28 2.46 12.46
C LYS A 141 -5.15 1.41 13.14
N ILE A 142 -5.69 0.45 12.38
CA ILE A 142 -6.65 -0.54 12.87
C ILE A 142 -6.05 -1.94 12.94
N ASP A 143 -5.30 -2.33 11.92
CA ASP A 143 -4.81 -3.70 11.79
C ASP A 143 -3.51 -3.72 11.00
N ASP A 144 -2.65 -4.70 11.28
CA ASP A 144 -1.38 -4.90 10.61
C ASP A 144 -1.24 -6.35 10.13
N ASP A 145 -1.41 -6.55 8.83
CA ASP A 145 -1.23 -7.83 8.17
C ASP A 145 0.13 -7.84 7.46
N GLN A 146 1.13 -8.50 8.04
CA GLN A 146 2.36 -8.79 7.31
C GLN A 146 2.17 -9.98 6.38
N ILE A 147 2.40 -9.80 5.08
CA ILE A 147 2.44 -10.86 4.09
C ILE A 147 3.89 -11.05 3.64
N SER A 148 4.63 -11.89 4.35
CA SER A 148 5.96 -12.31 3.88
C SER A 148 5.80 -13.18 2.62
N ILE A 149 6.26 -12.71 1.46
CA ILE A 149 6.35 -13.52 0.25
C ILE A 149 7.84 -13.82 0.04
N ARG A 150 8.17 -15.12 0.10
CA ARG A 150 9.52 -15.67 -0.12
C ARG A 150 9.96 -15.57 -1.58
#